data_AF-R6NY27-F1
#
_entry.id   AF-R6NY27-F1
#
_cell.length_a   1.000
_cell.length_b   1.000
_cell.length_c   1.000
_cell.angle_alpha   90.00
_cell.angle_beta   90.00
_cell.angle_gamma   90.00
#
_symmetry.space_group_name_H-M   'P 1'
#
loop_
_entity.id
_entity.type
_entity.pdbx_description
1 polymer ?
#
loop_
_entity_poly.entity_id
_entity_poly.type
_entity_poly.pdbx_seq_one_letter_code
_entity_poly.pdbx_strand_id
1 'polypeptide(L)'
;MNKRETALMRLSAVQFTLWEMHLYLDTHPWDIRMVEQHNRIEARYRTMRKAFEDEFYPLTTSEGHGVEWLKGPWPWEYEECGC
;
A
#
# COMPACT_ATOMS: atom_id res chain seq x y z
N MET A 1 -13.77 5.77 11.58
CA MET A 1 -12.44 5.66 10.94
C MET A 1 -11.71 6.97 11.09
N ASN A 2 -10.47 6.94 11.57
CA ASN A 2 -9.59 8.11 11.57
C ASN A 2 -8.97 8.34 10.16
N LYS A 3 -8.26 9.47 9.98
CA LYS A 3 -7.66 9.86 8.71
C LYS A 3 -6.68 8.79 8.18
N ARG A 4 -5.87 8.21 9.09
CA ARG A 4 -4.93 7.13 8.81
C ARG A 4 -5.62 5.89 8.28
N GLU A 5 -6.63 5.37 8.99
CA GLU A 5 -7.41 4.20 8.57
C GLU A 5 -8.07 4.41 7.21
N THR A 6 -8.58 5.62 6.96
CA THR A 6 -9.20 5.95 5.67
C THR A 6 -8.17 5.95 4.54
N ALA A 7 -6.99 6.52 4.78
CA ALA A 7 -5.91 6.53 3.81
C ALA A 7 -5.37 5.11 3.55
N LEU A 8 -5.18 4.30 4.59
CA LEU A 8 -4.74 2.92 4.49
C LEU A 8 -5.76 2.06 3.74
N MET A 9 -7.06 2.17 4.08
CA MET A 9 -8.12 1.43 3.38
C MET A 9 -8.15 1.75 1.88
N ARG A 10 -8.01 3.03 1.50
CA ARG A 10 -7.94 3.44 0.10
C ARG A 10 -6.71 2.88 -0.60
N LEU A 11 -5.56 2.88 0.07
CA LEU A 11 -4.32 2.32 -0.45
C LEU A 11 -4.46 0.81 -0.67
N SER A 12 -5.01 0.09 0.29
CA SER A 12 -5.28 -1.35 0.20
C SER A 12 -6.24 -1.70 -0.93
N ALA A 13 -7.28 -0.90 -1.16
CA ALA A 13 -8.22 -1.12 -2.27
C ALA A 13 -7.52 -0.99 -3.65
N VAL A 14 -6.62 -0.02 -3.80
CA VAL A 14 -5.82 0.14 -5.03
C VAL A 14 -4.83 -1.03 -5.18
N GLN A 15 -4.19 -1.45 -4.09
CA GLN A 15 -3.29 -2.61 -4.09
C GLN A 15 -4.01 -3.89 -4.50
N PHE A 16 -5.21 -4.13 -3.97
CA PHE A 16 -6.05 -5.26 -4.35
C PHE A 16 -6.37 -5.23 -5.86
N THR A 17 -6.71 -4.06 -6.39
CA THR A 17 -6.98 -3.91 -7.84
C THR A 17 -5.76 -4.27 -8.69
N LEU A 18 -4.55 -3.85 -8.27
CA LEU A 18 -3.30 -4.23 -8.96
C LEU A 18 -3.10 -5.75 -8.96
N TRP A 19 -3.36 -6.40 -7.83
CA TRP A 19 -3.25 -7.85 -7.71
C TRP A 19 -4.22 -8.58 -8.64
N GLU A 20 -5.49 -8.15 -8.68
CA GLU A 20 -6.49 -8.74 -9.58
C GLU A 20 -6.11 -8.53 -11.06
N MET A 21 -5.57 -7.36 -11.42
CA MET A 21 -5.08 -7.11 -12.79
C MET A 21 -3.89 -7.98 -13.15
N HIS A 22 -2.98 -8.22 -12.19
CA HIS A 22 -1.85 -9.12 -12.38
C HIS A 22 -2.33 -10.55 -12.68
N LEU A 23 -3.24 -11.08 -11.84
CA LEU A 23 -3.83 -12.40 -12.04
C LEU A 23 -4.60 -12.50 -13.36
N TYR A 24 -5.29 -11.43 -13.78
CA TYR A 24 -5.94 -11.39 -15.08
C TYR A 24 -4.92 -11.52 -16.22
N LEU A 25 -3.81 -10.78 -16.16
CA LEU A 25 -2.77 -10.77 -17.18
C LEU A 25 -2.04 -12.11 -17.29
N ASP A 26 -1.95 -12.91 -16.22
CA ASP A 26 -1.41 -14.28 -16.27
C ASP A 26 -2.19 -15.15 -17.28
N THR A 27 -3.49 -14.89 -17.44
CA THR A 27 -4.36 -15.61 -18.38
C THR A 27 -4.54 -14.89 -19.72
N HIS A 28 -4.29 -13.58 -19.77
CA HIS A 28 -4.46 -12.73 -20.97
C HIS A 28 -3.21 -11.86 -21.23
N PRO A 29 -2.04 -12.47 -21.51
CA PRO A 29 -0.76 -11.72 -21.61
C PRO A 29 -0.70 -10.77 -22.81
N TRP A 30 -1.59 -10.94 -23.80
CA TRP A 30 -1.65 -10.14 -25.02
C TRP A 30 -2.56 -8.90 -24.88
N ASP A 31 -3.25 -8.74 -23.75
CA ASP A 31 -4.10 -7.57 -23.52
C ASP A 31 -3.26 -6.35 -23.13
N ILE A 32 -2.73 -5.68 -24.17
CA ILE A 32 -1.93 -4.46 -24.04
C ILE A 32 -2.70 -3.36 -23.29
N ARG A 33 -4.03 -3.29 -23.44
CA ARG A 33 -4.84 -2.27 -22.77
C ARG A 33 -4.84 -2.50 -21.26
N MET A 34 -4.96 -3.75 -20.83
CA MET A 34 -4.87 -4.08 -19.41
C MET A 34 -3.47 -3.84 -18.85
N VAL A 35 -2.41 -4.11 -19.61
CA VAL A 35 -1.03 -3.76 -19.22
C VAL A 35 -0.87 -2.25 -19.01
N GLU A 36 -1.34 -1.43 -19.94
CA GLU A 36 -1.29 0.03 -19.79
C GLU A 36 -2.09 0.51 -18.57
N GLN A 37 -3.27 -0.08 -18.34
CA GLN A 37 -4.11 0.25 -17.19
C GLN A 37 -3.44 -0.14 -15.87
N HIS A 38 -2.86 -1.33 -15.80
CA HIS A 38 -2.07 -1.79 -14.66
C HIS A 38 -0.96 -0.79 -14.34
N ASN A 39 -0.15 -0.40 -15.33
CA ASN A 39 0.96 0.55 -15.14
C ASN A 39 0.49 1.92 -14.65
N ARG A 40 -0.64 2.42 -15.15
CA ARG A 40 -1.23 3.70 -14.69
C ARG A 40 -1.68 3.62 -13.23
N ILE A 41 -2.32 2.51 -12.85
CA ILE A 41 -2.78 2.30 -11.47
C ILE A 41 -1.57 2.09 -10.55
N GLU A 42 -0.51 1.43 -11.01
CA GLU A 42 0.71 1.23 -10.24
C GLU A 42 1.40 2.56 -9.93
N ALA A 43 1.51 3.46 -10.93
CA ALA A 43 2.01 4.81 -10.72
C ALA A 43 1.18 5.59 -9.69
N ARG A 44 -0.15 5.47 -9.75
CA ARG A 44 -1.06 6.07 -8.76
C ARG A 44 -0.86 5.47 -7.37
N TYR A 45 -0.73 4.15 -7.26
CA TYR A 45 -0.48 3.45 -6.01
C TYR A 45 0.81 3.94 -5.36
N ARG A 46 1.91 4.04 -6.13
CA ARG A 46 3.20 4.55 -5.64
C ARG A 46 3.08 5.97 -5.08
N THR A 47 2.38 6.87 -5.78
CA THR A 47 2.13 8.24 -5.30
C THR A 47 1.30 8.26 -4.02
N MET A 48 0.24 7.44 -3.95
CA MET A 48 -0.60 7.34 -2.76
C MET A 48 0.14 6.74 -1.56
N ARG A 49 0.98 5.72 -1.81
CA ARG A 49 1.82 5.10 -0.78
C ARG A 49 2.80 6.12 -0.21
N LYS A 50 3.51 6.84 -1.07
CA LYS A 50 4.44 7.89 -0.64
C LYS A 50 3.75 8.96 0.19
N ALA A 51 2.58 9.45 -0.24
CA ALA A 51 1.83 10.43 0.53
C ALA A 51 1.37 9.90 1.90
N PHE A 52 1.07 8.60 2.02
CA PHE A 52 0.78 7.96 3.30
C PHE A 52 2.04 7.87 4.17
N GLU A 53 3.17 7.44 3.61
CA GLU A 53 4.44 7.29 4.32
C GLU A 53 4.98 8.63 4.80
N ASP A 54 4.85 9.70 4.00
CA ASP A 54 5.24 11.07 4.35
C ASP A 54 4.37 11.64 5.50
N GLU A 55 3.09 11.27 5.58
CA GLU A 55 2.17 11.79 6.60
C GLU A 55 2.16 10.95 7.89
N PHE A 56 2.37 9.64 7.77
CA PHE A 56 2.22 8.70 8.88
C PHE A 56 3.53 7.97 9.18
N TYR A 57 3.75 6.80 8.60
CA TYR A 57 4.92 5.96 8.84
C TYR A 57 5.25 5.11 7.61
N PRO A 58 6.50 4.63 7.48
CA PRO A 58 6.92 3.78 6.37
C PRO A 58 6.12 2.46 6.32
N LEU A 59 5.53 2.12 5.18
CA LEU A 59 4.84 0.85 4.96
C LEU A 59 5.79 -0.22 4.42
N THR A 60 6.90 0.18 3.81
CA THR A 60 7.89 -0.73 3.23
C THR A 60 9.30 -0.43 3.75
N THR A 61 10.13 -1.46 3.86
CA THR A 61 11.49 -1.37 4.40
C THR A 61 12.49 -0.72 3.44
N SER A 62 12.09 -0.48 2.19
CA SER A 62 13.02 -0.17 1.09
C SER A 62 13.50 1.29 1.03
N GLU A 63 12.89 2.22 1.76
CA GLU A 63 13.15 3.66 1.60
C GLU A 63 13.75 4.37 2.84
N GLY A 64 14.11 3.64 3.90
CA GLY A 64 14.59 4.22 5.17
C GLY A 64 15.89 3.61 5.72
N HIS A 65 16.56 4.34 6.61
CA HIS A 65 17.75 3.90 7.34
C HIS A 65 17.39 2.85 8.39
N GLY A 66 16.92 1.67 7.97
CA GLY A 66 16.86 0.41 8.74
C GLY A 66 16.07 0.38 10.06
N VAL A 67 15.67 1.52 10.64
CA VAL A 67 15.10 1.61 11.99
C VAL A 67 13.85 2.49 12.07
N GLU A 68 13.48 3.22 11.01
CA GLU A 68 12.27 4.06 11.04
C GLU A 68 10.98 3.24 11.04
N TRP A 69 10.97 2.05 10.44
CA TRP A 69 9.83 1.13 10.53
C TRP A 69 9.57 0.71 11.98
N LEU A 70 10.61 0.64 12.83
CA LEU A 70 10.48 0.31 14.26
C LEU A 70 9.88 1.46 15.10
N LYS A 71 9.73 2.67 14.56
CA LYS A 71 9.13 3.79 15.30
C LYS A 71 7.62 3.60 15.36
N GLY A 72 7.18 3.13 16.54
CA GLY A 72 5.79 2.83 16.84
C GLY A 72 4.83 4.05 16.81
N PRO A 73 3.53 3.80 17.01
CA PRO A 73 2.98 2.55 17.53
C PRO A 73 2.65 1.54 16.43
N TRP A 74 3.18 0.33 16.55
CA TRP A 74 2.78 -0.82 15.75
C TRP A 74 1.33 -1.22 16.01
N PRO A 75 0.63 -1.87 15.06
CA PRO A 75 -0.76 -2.29 15.26
C PRO A 75 -1.00 -3.16 16.52
N TRP A 76 -0.01 -3.95 16.93
CA TRP A 76 -0.05 -4.76 18.16
C TRP A 76 0.46 -4.02 19.42
N GLU A 77 1.10 -2.86 19.28
CA GLU A 77 1.48 -2.01 20.43
C GLU A 77 0.27 -1.21 20.97
N TYR A 78 -0.80 -1.10 20.19
CA TYR A 78 -2.08 -0.63 20.70
C TYR A 78 -2.80 -1.68 21.58
N GLU A 79 -2.30 -2.91 21.65
CA GLU A 79 -2.75 -3.96 22.57
C GLU A 79 -1.88 -3.98 23.84
N GLU A 80 -1.68 -2.83 24.49
CA GLU A 80 -1.17 -2.85 25.87
C GLU A 80 -2.30 -3.09 26.88
N CYS A 81 -2.28 -4.33 27.35
CA CYS A 81 -2.41 -4.68 28.77
C CYS A 81 -3.75 -4.33 29.43
N GLY A 82 -4.75 -5.18 29.18
CA GLY A 82 -5.86 -5.38 30.10
C GLY A 82 -5.36 -6.07 31.38
N CYS A 83 -4.77 -5.30 32.28
CA CYS A 83 -4.66 -5.62 33.70
C CYS A 83 -5.56 -4.68 34.51
#